data_AF-A0A010RJE5-F1
#
_entry.id   AF-A0A010RJE5-F1
#
_cell.length_a   1.000
_cell.length_b   1.000
_cell.length_c   1.000
_cell.angle_alpha   90.00
_cell.angle_beta   90.00
_cell.angle_gamma   90.00
#
_symmetry.space_group_name_H-M   'P 1'
#
loop_
_entity.id
_entity.type
_entity.pdbx_description
1 polymer ?
#
loop_
_entity_poly.entity_id
_entity_poly.type
_entity_poly.pdbx_seq_one_letter_code
_entity_poly.pdbx_strand_id
1 'polypeptide(L)'
;MRRSRRWDISPSYKYSIGSFIDSTLDVDYVQCRGRCDHDEQRIGCHVICVEVTSPETFTNILDAAAHAFEPPAIADKRRFRWFEFYLADLVRIAGRHFSSLPREVLFNIAAWALDDRSTCHHLAVYFANQTCTKTEGNASVQFSEKIYARHVEFEGVQYISHLRNTPGGNQDSLLFDPSLSTPFDSLYVASDHLGIRRLLFVDSSKPCAIEQEIGLWWKTVKLEDVGGLIRIRSDGLKLRGLVDDTTVLREMYWDLPHLSSVRSRFEDICGAEPSNHMSVVSCNDPQTTAYSLCWNWEILMLHVHRVGESLDFYQASRTMDEAAIWLYMPLHEGEVLTQIWKFEGELRTAIGLLLVTDQGRSTFLGVQPRPNWGRSKWTLLDLPGKATSHIYAETTTCGSQA
;
A
#
# COMPACT_ATOMS: atom_id res chain seq x y z
N MET A 1 1.98 10.18 -43.49
CA MET A 1 3.24 9.44 -43.26
C MET A 1 3.52 9.39 -41.76
N ARG A 2 3.24 8.23 -41.14
CA ARG A 2 3.47 7.96 -39.71
C ARG A 2 4.99 7.87 -39.45
N ARG A 3 5.54 8.68 -38.55
CA ARG A 3 6.87 8.44 -37.97
C ARG A 3 6.71 7.63 -36.69
N SER A 4 7.14 6.39 -36.77
CA SER A 4 7.31 5.45 -35.66
C SER A 4 8.24 6.07 -34.61
N ARG A 5 7.76 6.25 -33.37
CA ARG A 5 8.63 6.48 -32.21
C ARG A 5 9.27 5.14 -31.88
N ARG A 6 10.56 5.00 -32.18
CA ARG A 6 11.41 3.96 -31.60
C ARG A 6 11.40 4.18 -30.09
N TRP A 7 11.17 3.10 -29.36
CA TRP A 7 11.43 3.03 -27.94
C TRP A 7 12.94 3.15 -27.78
N ASP A 8 13.41 4.31 -27.33
CA ASP A 8 14.80 4.49 -26.97
C ASP A 8 15.11 3.59 -25.77
N ILE A 9 16.09 2.72 -25.98
CA ILE A 9 16.66 1.81 -25.00
C ILE A 9 17.32 2.70 -23.94
N SER A 10 16.91 2.58 -22.67
CA SER A 10 17.55 3.24 -21.55
C SER A 10 19.08 3.05 -21.58
N PRO A 11 19.89 4.06 -21.20
CA PRO A 11 21.33 3.96 -21.27
C PRO A 11 21.85 2.82 -20.40
N SER A 12 22.78 2.03 -20.94
CA SER A 12 23.49 0.97 -20.22
C SER A 12 24.21 1.54 -19.00
N TYR A 13 23.83 1.08 -17.80
CA TYR A 13 24.49 1.47 -16.56
C TYR A 13 25.97 1.03 -16.55
N LYS A 14 26.81 1.83 -15.88
CA LYS A 14 28.28 1.76 -15.90
C LYS A 14 28.90 0.49 -15.28
N TYR A 15 28.07 -0.47 -14.84
CA TYR A 15 28.46 -1.78 -14.31
C TYR A 15 27.90 -2.96 -15.14
N SER A 16 27.38 -2.71 -16.34
CA SER A 16 26.63 -3.69 -17.12
C SER A 16 27.48 -4.70 -17.92
N ILE A 17 28.54 -5.28 -17.34
CA ILE A 17 29.23 -6.45 -17.93
C ILE A 17 29.74 -7.37 -16.81
N GLY A 18 28.89 -8.27 -16.32
CA GLY A 18 29.26 -9.32 -15.36
C GLY A 18 28.22 -9.54 -14.26
N SER A 19 28.12 -10.76 -13.74
CA SER A 19 27.45 -11.01 -12.47
C SER A 19 28.06 -10.14 -11.37
N PHE A 20 27.24 -9.65 -10.45
CA PHE A 20 27.64 -8.79 -9.34
C PHE A 20 27.27 -9.47 -8.02
N ILE A 21 28.14 -9.37 -7.01
CA ILE A 21 27.88 -9.90 -5.68
C ILE A 21 27.75 -8.72 -4.73
N ASP A 22 26.60 -8.60 -4.06
CA ASP A 22 26.45 -7.69 -2.93
C ASP A 22 26.98 -8.39 -1.68
N SER A 23 28.20 -8.05 -1.25
CA SER A 23 28.85 -8.65 -0.08
C SER A 23 28.20 -8.26 1.26
N THR A 24 27.36 -7.21 1.27
CA THR A 24 26.61 -6.78 2.45
C THR A 24 25.37 -7.64 2.65
N LEU A 25 24.74 -8.02 1.53
CA LEU A 25 23.53 -8.84 1.53
C LEU A 25 23.81 -10.33 1.31
N ASP A 26 25.03 -10.68 0.90
CA ASP A 26 25.46 -12.02 0.44
C ASP A 26 24.56 -12.54 -0.69
N VAL A 27 24.36 -11.71 -1.72
CA VAL A 27 23.45 -11.99 -2.83
C VAL A 27 24.12 -11.79 -4.18
N ASP A 28 24.00 -12.81 -5.04
CA ASP A 28 24.46 -12.76 -6.43
C ASP A 28 23.37 -12.23 -7.37
N TYR A 29 23.74 -11.24 -8.15
CA TYR A 29 22.91 -10.61 -9.18
C TYR A 29 23.43 -10.93 -10.58
N VAL A 30 22.50 -11.08 -11.51
CA VAL A 30 22.75 -11.21 -12.95
C VAL A 30 21.92 -10.21 -13.73
N GLN A 31 22.37 -9.98 -14.96
CA GLN A 31 21.60 -9.20 -15.92
C GLN A 31 20.22 -9.83 -16.13
N CYS A 32 19.21 -8.97 -16.07
CA CYS A 32 17.81 -9.37 -16.12
C CYS A 32 17.44 -9.92 -17.48
N ARG A 33 16.66 -11.00 -17.49
CA ARG A 33 16.12 -11.59 -18.72
C ARG A 33 14.79 -10.91 -19.06
N GLY A 34 14.83 -9.87 -19.90
CA GLY A 34 13.63 -9.18 -20.40
C GLY A 34 13.33 -7.85 -19.71
N ARG A 35 12.04 -7.49 -19.60
CA ARG A 35 11.61 -6.26 -18.91
C ARG A 35 11.65 -6.50 -17.40
N CYS A 36 12.61 -5.88 -16.75
CA CYS A 36 12.65 -5.77 -15.30
C CYS A 36 12.84 -4.28 -14.97
N ASP A 37 11.94 -3.72 -14.16
CA ASP A 37 11.98 -2.31 -13.79
C ASP A 37 12.94 -2.14 -12.60
N HIS A 38 14.05 -1.47 -12.89
CA HIS A 38 15.07 -1.11 -11.92
C HIS A 38 15.01 0.38 -11.64
N ASP A 39 14.86 0.74 -10.37
CA ASP A 39 15.14 2.08 -9.86
C ASP A 39 16.63 2.19 -9.49
N GLU A 40 17.04 3.31 -8.87
CA GLU A 40 18.43 3.55 -8.46
C GLU A 40 18.95 2.54 -7.42
N GLN A 41 18.07 1.77 -6.76
CA GLN A 41 18.41 0.79 -5.73
C GLN A 41 18.37 -0.67 -6.22
N ARG A 42 17.73 -0.94 -7.37
CA ARG A 42 17.56 -2.31 -7.92
C ARG A 42 18.66 -2.63 -8.95
N ILE A 43 19.60 -3.49 -8.59
CA ILE A 43 20.86 -3.69 -9.34
C ILE A 43 20.77 -4.80 -10.40
N GLY A 44 19.81 -5.73 -10.29
CA GLY A 44 19.61 -6.83 -11.25
C GLY A 44 18.65 -7.89 -10.73
N CYS A 45 18.56 -9.04 -11.41
CA CYS A 45 17.82 -10.20 -10.90
C CYS A 45 18.75 -11.09 -10.08
N HIS A 46 18.24 -11.68 -8.99
CA HIS A 46 19.01 -12.69 -8.24
C HIS A 46 19.29 -13.91 -9.12
N VAL A 47 20.54 -14.40 -9.12
CA VAL A 47 20.95 -15.62 -9.86
C VAL A 47 19.99 -16.77 -9.58
N ILE A 48 19.74 -16.98 -8.30
CA ILE A 48 18.88 -18.02 -7.76
C ILE A 48 17.45 -17.94 -8.35
N CYS A 49 16.85 -16.75 -8.38
CA CYS A 49 15.50 -16.57 -8.94
C CYS A 49 15.44 -16.92 -10.43
N VAL A 50 16.50 -16.60 -11.19
CA VAL A 50 16.60 -16.89 -12.63
C VAL A 50 16.83 -18.38 -12.92
N GLU A 51 17.53 -19.09 -12.04
CA GLU A 51 17.84 -20.51 -12.23
C GLU A 51 16.63 -21.43 -11.98
N VAL A 52 15.74 -21.06 -11.06
CA VAL A 52 14.60 -21.92 -10.65
C VAL A 52 13.39 -21.82 -11.59
N THR A 53 13.40 -20.88 -12.55
CA THR A 53 12.25 -20.65 -13.44
C THR A 53 12.55 -20.63 -14.92
N SER A 54 11.57 -21.06 -15.71
CA SER A 54 11.60 -20.87 -17.16
C SER A 54 11.49 -19.38 -17.52
N PRO A 55 12.06 -18.92 -18.65
CA PRO A 55 11.94 -17.51 -19.06
C PRO A 55 10.48 -17.02 -19.22
N GLU A 56 9.56 -17.89 -19.64
CA GLU A 56 8.13 -17.54 -19.77
C GLU A 56 7.47 -17.32 -18.40
N THR A 57 7.74 -18.20 -17.43
CA THR A 57 7.20 -18.07 -16.07
C THR A 57 7.80 -16.88 -15.34
N PHE A 58 9.09 -16.59 -15.59
CA PHE A 58 9.82 -15.54 -14.89
C PHE A 58 9.13 -14.18 -15.01
N THR A 59 8.65 -13.82 -16.22
CA THR A 59 7.93 -12.56 -16.45
C THR A 59 6.65 -12.49 -15.61
N ASN A 60 5.87 -13.57 -15.58
CA ASN A 60 4.62 -13.60 -14.79
C ASN A 60 4.89 -13.47 -13.29
N ILE A 61 6.00 -14.02 -12.80
CA ILE A 61 6.38 -13.92 -11.39
C ILE A 61 6.83 -12.51 -11.06
N LEU A 62 7.60 -11.86 -11.94
CA LEU A 62 7.96 -10.46 -11.77
C LEU A 62 6.72 -9.56 -11.71
N ASP A 63 5.76 -9.75 -12.61
CA ASP A 63 4.50 -8.99 -12.61
C ASP A 63 3.67 -9.25 -11.34
N ALA A 64 3.64 -10.51 -10.88
CA ALA A 64 2.93 -10.89 -9.66
C ALA A 64 3.59 -10.32 -8.39
N ALA A 65 4.91 -10.28 -8.31
CA ALA A 65 5.65 -9.78 -7.16
C ALA A 65 5.91 -8.27 -7.20
N ALA A 66 5.65 -7.60 -8.33
CA ALA A 66 5.91 -6.18 -8.48
C ALA A 66 5.10 -5.36 -7.47
N HIS A 67 5.78 -4.48 -6.74
CA HIS A 67 5.12 -3.53 -5.85
C HIS A 67 4.58 -2.34 -6.65
N ALA A 68 3.33 -1.97 -6.42
CA ALA A 68 2.74 -0.73 -6.96
C ALA A 68 3.24 0.52 -6.20
N PHE A 69 3.57 0.34 -4.92
CA PHE A 69 4.15 1.32 -4.01
C PHE A 69 4.82 0.59 -2.85
N GLU A 70 5.57 1.29 -2.01
CA GLU A 70 6.35 0.68 -0.94
C GLU A 70 5.47 -0.05 0.10
N PRO A 71 5.71 -1.33 0.40
CA PRO A 71 4.99 -2.05 1.44
C PRO A 71 5.24 -1.45 2.84
N PRO A 72 4.27 -1.56 3.77
CA PRO A 72 4.52 -1.29 5.18
C PRO A 72 5.42 -2.38 5.79
N ALA A 73 6.18 -2.06 6.85
CA ALA A 73 7.08 -3.02 7.52
C ALA A 73 6.37 -4.30 8.02
N ILE A 74 5.07 -4.19 8.34
CA ILE A 74 4.25 -5.34 8.76
C ILE A 74 4.05 -6.36 7.63
N ALA A 75 4.12 -5.93 6.36
CA ALA A 75 3.98 -6.81 5.21
C ALA A 75 5.10 -7.85 5.17
N ASP A 76 6.35 -7.46 5.46
CA ASP A 76 7.47 -8.40 5.51
C ASP A 76 7.28 -9.46 6.60
N LYS A 77 6.91 -9.05 7.82
CA LYS A 77 6.63 -9.99 8.91
C LYS A 77 5.54 -10.99 8.55
N ARG A 78 4.49 -10.53 7.87
CA ARG A 78 3.39 -11.37 7.39
C ARG A 78 3.85 -12.32 6.29
N ARG A 79 4.62 -11.83 5.31
CA ARG A 79 5.21 -12.61 4.22
C ARG A 79 6.09 -13.73 4.76
N PHE A 80 6.98 -13.43 5.70
CA PHE A 80 7.85 -14.43 6.34
C PHE A 80 7.05 -15.50 7.07
N ARG A 81 6.07 -15.11 7.89
CA ARG A 81 5.17 -16.07 8.54
C ARG A 81 4.47 -16.96 7.53
N TRP A 82 3.95 -16.38 6.45
CA TRP A 82 3.28 -17.15 5.41
C TRP A 82 4.22 -18.16 4.75
N PHE A 83 5.48 -17.79 4.49
CA PHE A 83 6.49 -18.74 4.03
C PHE A 83 6.74 -19.86 5.04
N GLU A 84 6.78 -19.57 6.34
CA GLU A 84 6.92 -20.61 7.39
C GLU A 84 5.76 -21.59 7.35
N PHE A 85 4.52 -21.10 7.26
CA PHE A 85 3.31 -21.93 7.12
C PHE A 85 3.37 -22.79 5.86
N TYR A 86 3.67 -22.18 4.73
CA TYR A 86 3.69 -22.86 3.45
C TYR A 86 4.79 -23.92 3.38
N LEU A 87 6.01 -23.60 3.84
CA LEU A 87 7.12 -24.55 3.87
C LEU A 87 6.85 -25.70 4.84
N ALA A 88 6.30 -25.42 6.03
CA ALA A 88 5.94 -26.48 6.98
C ALA A 88 4.94 -27.48 6.37
N ASP A 89 3.94 -26.99 5.61
CA ASP A 89 3.00 -27.86 4.92
C ASP A 89 3.65 -28.63 3.75
N LEU A 90 4.56 -28.01 2.99
CA LEU A 90 5.32 -28.71 1.96
C LEU A 90 6.19 -29.83 2.55
N VAL A 91 6.94 -29.56 3.62
CA VAL A 91 7.78 -30.56 4.31
C VAL A 91 6.93 -31.74 4.80
N ARG A 92 5.75 -31.44 5.37
CA ARG A 92 4.79 -32.45 5.82
C ARG A 92 4.32 -33.35 4.68
N ILE A 93 4.07 -32.79 3.50
CA ILE A 93 3.59 -33.53 2.32
C ILE A 93 4.73 -34.32 1.65
N ALA A 94 5.92 -33.74 1.58
CA ALA A 94 7.05 -34.30 0.83
C ALA A 94 7.65 -35.56 1.47
N GLY A 95 7.65 -35.68 2.81
CA GLY A 95 8.27 -36.81 3.49
C GLY A 95 7.30 -37.71 4.24
N ARG A 96 7.33 -39.01 3.92
CA ARG A 96 6.57 -40.05 4.64
C ARG A 96 6.88 -40.10 6.15
N HIS A 97 8.07 -39.67 6.56
CA HIS A 97 8.46 -39.61 7.97
C HIS A 97 8.06 -38.28 8.64
N PHE A 98 7.97 -37.20 7.87
CA PHE A 98 7.63 -35.86 8.36
C PHE A 98 6.14 -35.66 8.58
N SER A 99 5.29 -36.44 7.90
CA SER A 99 3.83 -36.42 8.10
C SER A 99 3.38 -36.80 9.52
N SER A 100 4.26 -37.44 10.30
CA SER A 100 4.03 -37.85 11.69
C SER A 100 4.53 -36.85 12.74
N LEU A 101 5.29 -35.82 12.33
CA LEU A 101 5.82 -34.84 13.27
C LEU A 101 4.73 -33.88 13.76
N PRO A 102 4.80 -33.43 15.03
CA PRO A 102 3.95 -32.35 15.52
C PRO A 102 4.10 -31.09 14.66
N ARG A 103 3.00 -30.34 14.53
CA ARG A 103 2.94 -29.15 13.70
C ARG A 103 3.95 -28.09 14.16
N GLU A 104 4.20 -27.99 15.46
CA GLU A 104 5.20 -27.11 16.07
C GLU A 104 6.62 -27.45 15.63
N VAL A 105 6.95 -28.74 15.49
CA VAL A 105 8.28 -29.18 15.02
C VAL A 105 8.46 -28.82 13.55
N LEU A 106 7.42 -29.02 12.73
CA LEU A 106 7.45 -28.64 11.32
C LEU A 106 7.61 -27.13 11.13
N PHE A 107 6.94 -26.32 11.96
CA PHE A 107 7.13 -24.87 11.97
C PHE A 107 8.56 -24.48 12.32
N ASN A 108 9.13 -25.09 13.36
CA ASN A 108 10.53 -24.81 13.71
C ASN A 108 11.45 -25.18 12.54
N ILE A 109 11.31 -26.35 11.95
CA ILE A 109 12.12 -26.76 10.78
C ILE A 109 11.99 -25.74 9.64
N ALA A 110 10.76 -25.29 9.35
CA ALA A 110 10.51 -24.29 8.32
C ALA A 110 11.19 -22.94 8.65
N ALA A 111 11.04 -22.45 9.89
CA ALA A 111 11.68 -21.21 10.33
C ALA A 111 13.21 -21.28 10.24
N TRP A 112 13.82 -22.39 10.67
CA TRP A 112 15.27 -22.63 10.55
C TRP A 112 15.72 -22.67 9.09
N ALA A 113 14.92 -23.25 8.18
CA ALA A 113 15.24 -23.29 6.76
C ALA A 113 15.10 -21.92 6.08
N LEU A 114 14.19 -21.06 6.55
CA LEU A 114 13.96 -19.72 6.00
C LEU A 114 14.95 -18.66 6.52
N ASP A 115 15.79 -19.01 7.51
CA ASP A 115 16.94 -18.19 7.91
C ASP A 115 17.94 -18.04 6.75
N ASP A 116 17.98 -19.02 5.85
CA ASP A 116 18.67 -18.92 4.57
C ASP A 116 17.83 -18.11 3.55
N ARG A 117 18.39 -16.98 3.10
CA ARG A 117 17.74 -16.09 2.12
C ARG A 117 17.43 -16.81 0.81
N SER A 118 18.25 -17.75 0.36
CA SER A 118 18.02 -18.49 -0.89
C SER A 118 16.71 -19.29 -0.83
N THR A 119 16.45 -19.93 0.31
CA THR A 119 15.23 -20.71 0.55
C THR A 119 13.96 -19.85 0.48
N CYS A 120 13.97 -18.63 1.02
CA CYS A 120 12.85 -17.68 0.89
C CYS A 120 12.54 -17.35 -0.58
N HIS A 121 13.57 -17.02 -1.37
CA HIS A 121 13.41 -16.70 -2.80
C HIS A 121 12.91 -17.90 -3.61
N HIS A 122 13.46 -19.09 -3.36
CA HIS A 122 12.99 -20.34 -3.96
C HIS A 122 11.51 -20.58 -3.69
N LEU A 123 11.07 -20.35 -2.46
CA LEU A 123 9.70 -20.61 -2.06
C LEU A 123 8.72 -19.62 -2.72
N ALA A 124 9.09 -18.33 -2.76
CA ALA A 124 8.32 -17.30 -3.48
C ALA A 124 8.12 -17.67 -4.95
N VAL A 125 9.22 -18.03 -5.61
CA VAL A 125 9.24 -18.44 -7.02
C VAL A 125 8.44 -19.73 -7.24
N TYR A 126 8.62 -20.73 -6.40
CA TYR A 126 7.92 -22.02 -6.49
C TYR A 126 6.41 -21.85 -6.31
N PHE A 127 5.98 -21.06 -5.34
CA PHE A 127 4.57 -20.75 -5.13
C PHE A 127 3.98 -20.03 -6.34
N ALA A 128 4.65 -18.96 -6.80
CA ALA A 128 4.17 -18.18 -7.92
C ALA A 128 4.13 -19.03 -9.20
N ASN A 129 5.11 -19.89 -9.45
CA ASN A 129 5.09 -20.81 -10.59
C ASN A 129 3.92 -21.81 -10.55
N GLN A 130 3.59 -22.35 -9.37
CA GLN A 130 2.44 -23.25 -9.24
C GLN A 130 1.08 -22.56 -9.40
N THR A 131 1.01 -21.30 -8.96
CA THR A 131 -0.28 -20.60 -8.79
C THR A 131 -0.58 -19.64 -9.94
N CYS A 132 0.45 -19.11 -10.61
CA CYS A 132 0.32 -18.34 -11.85
C CYS A 132 -0.14 -19.28 -12.97
N THR A 133 -1.43 -19.60 -12.99
CA THR A 133 -2.08 -20.12 -14.17
C THR A 133 -2.06 -19.01 -15.24
N LYS A 134 -1.89 -19.36 -16.52
CA LYS A 134 -2.23 -18.46 -17.63
C LYS A 134 -3.75 -18.29 -17.59
N THR A 135 -4.24 -17.42 -16.71
CA THR A 135 -5.67 -17.41 -16.42
C THR A 135 -6.39 -16.62 -17.50
N GLU A 136 -7.28 -17.31 -18.22
CA GLU A 136 -8.27 -16.75 -19.14
C GLU A 136 -9.39 -16.01 -18.36
N GLY A 137 -8.98 -15.05 -17.52
CA GLY A 137 -9.90 -14.13 -16.87
C GLY A 137 -10.48 -13.19 -17.92
N ASN A 138 -11.81 -13.14 -18.03
CA ASN A 138 -12.46 -12.11 -18.84
C ASN A 138 -11.88 -10.75 -18.44
N ALA A 139 -11.34 -10.01 -19.40
CA ALA A 139 -10.78 -8.67 -19.17
C ALA A 139 -11.83 -7.65 -18.68
N SER A 140 -13.10 -8.05 -18.61
CA SER A 140 -14.21 -7.21 -18.19
C SER A 140 -15.39 -8.01 -17.63
N VAL A 141 -16.15 -7.41 -16.72
CA VAL A 141 -17.44 -7.92 -16.23
C VAL A 141 -18.54 -6.88 -16.36
N GLN A 142 -19.76 -7.34 -16.67
CA GLN A 142 -20.92 -6.47 -16.83
C GLN A 142 -21.55 -6.17 -15.47
N PHE A 143 -21.85 -4.90 -15.24
CA PHE A 143 -22.51 -4.45 -14.02
C PHE A 143 -24.03 -4.71 -14.02
N SER A 144 -24.65 -4.96 -15.18
CA SER A 144 -26.07 -5.34 -15.27
C SER A 144 -26.37 -6.77 -14.82
N GLU A 145 -25.35 -7.56 -14.52
CA GLU A 145 -25.47 -8.96 -14.11
C GLU A 145 -24.86 -9.17 -12.73
N LYS A 146 -25.13 -10.33 -12.12
CA LYS A 146 -24.43 -10.71 -10.88
C LYS A 146 -22.93 -10.75 -11.14
N ILE A 147 -22.12 -10.38 -10.16
CA ILE A 147 -20.66 -10.46 -10.26
C ILE A 147 -20.17 -11.36 -9.13
N TYR A 148 -19.37 -12.36 -9.51
CA TYR A 148 -18.70 -13.28 -8.62
C TYR A 148 -17.20 -13.04 -8.67
N ALA A 149 -16.53 -13.22 -7.53
CA ALA A 149 -15.08 -13.18 -7.42
C ALA A 149 -14.53 -14.51 -6.96
N ARG A 150 -13.38 -14.86 -7.54
CA ARG A 150 -12.50 -15.90 -7.02
C ARG A 150 -11.34 -15.26 -6.29
N HIS A 151 -10.96 -15.82 -5.16
CA HIS A 151 -9.85 -15.32 -4.36
C HIS A 151 -8.62 -16.21 -4.48
N VAL A 152 -7.45 -15.62 -4.28
CA VAL A 152 -6.16 -16.31 -4.18
C VAL A 152 -5.42 -15.77 -2.96
N GLU A 153 -4.74 -16.64 -2.23
CA GLU A 153 -3.84 -16.22 -1.15
C GLU A 153 -2.43 -16.08 -1.71
N PHE A 154 -1.76 -14.96 -1.42
CA PHE A 154 -0.38 -14.71 -1.80
C PHE A 154 0.29 -13.89 -0.69
N GLU A 155 1.46 -14.32 -0.21
CA GLU A 155 2.21 -13.66 0.86
C GLU A 155 1.39 -13.38 2.14
N GLY A 156 0.49 -14.30 2.47
CA GLY A 156 -0.37 -14.24 3.66
C GLY A 156 -1.56 -13.28 3.54
N VAL A 157 -1.90 -12.87 2.30
CA VAL A 157 -3.01 -11.97 2.02
C VAL A 157 -3.94 -12.56 0.98
N GLN A 158 -5.23 -12.40 1.21
CA GLN A 158 -6.25 -12.76 0.23
C GLN A 158 -6.47 -11.63 -0.78
N TYR A 159 -6.30 -11.94 -2.05
CA TYR A 159 -6.53 -11.07 -3.20
C TYR A 159 -7.67 -11.56 -4.06
N ILE A 160 -8.29 -10.64 -4.80
CA ILE A 160 -9.22 -11.01 -5.87
C ILE A 160 -8.38 -11.48 -7.05
N SER A 161 -8.60 -12.73 -7.48
CA SER A 161 -7.96 -13.32 -8.65
C SER A 161 -8.67 -12.94 -9.94
N HIS A 162 -10.00 -13.16 -9.98
CA HIS A 162 -10.81 -13.02 -11.18
C HIS A 162 -12.22 -12.57 -10.84
N LEU A 163 -12.84 -11.83 -11.76
CA LEU A 163 -14.26 -11.50 -11.74
C LEU A 163 -14.99 -12.23 -12.86
N ARG A 164 -16.21 -12.68 -12.60
CA ARG A 164 -17.08 -13.36 -13.58
C ARG A 164 -18.54 -12.99 -13.37
N ASN A 165 -19.32 -12.99 -14.44
CA ASN A 165 -20.76 -12.79 -14.33
C ASN A 165 -21.55 -14.07 -14.02
N THR A 166 -20.92 -15.22 -14.24
CA THR A 166 -21.47 -16.54 -13.91
C THR A 166 -20.64 -17.20 -12.80
N PRO A 167 -21.26 -17.98 -11.90
CA PRO A 167 -20.53 -18.67 -10.86
C PRO A 167 -19.65 -19.77 -11.48
N GLY A 168 -18.35 -19.70 -11.22
CA GLY A 168 -17.35 -20.67 -11.68
C GLY A 168 -17.16 -21.88 -10.76
N GLY A 169 -18.10 -22.14 -9.84
CA GLY A 169 -18.09 -23.24 -8.87
C GLY A 169 -18.11 -22.78 -7.42
N ASN A 170 -17.91 -23.71 -6.49
CA ASN A 170 -18.04 -23.49 -5.03
C ASN A 170 -16.98 -22.53 -4.42
N GLN A 171 -15.94 -22.18 -5.18
CA GLN A 171 -14.87 -21.28 -4.72
C GLN A 171 -15.13 -19.81 -5.07
N ASP A 172 -16.19 -19.53 -5.81
CA ASP A 172 -16.54 -18.17 -6.22
C ASP A 172 -17.54 -17.58 -5.24
N SER A 173 -17.22 -16.39 -4.69
CA SER A 173 -18.10 -15.63 -3.80
C SER A 173 -18.87 -14.57 -4.59
N LEU A 174 -20.16 -14.43 -4.33
CA LEU A 174 -20.98 -13.36 -4.89
C LEU A 174 -20.52 -12.00 -4.33
N LEU A 175 -20.09 -11.09 -5.21
CA LEU A 175 -19.71 -9.72 -4.85
C LEU A 175 -20.83 -8.70 -5.08
N PHE A 176 -21.63 -8.93 -6.11
CA PHE A 176 -22.66 -7.97 -6.53
C PHE A 176 -23.87 -8.69 -7.09
N ASP A 177 -25.05 -8.20 -6.72
CA ASP A 177 -26.32 -8.68 -7.25
C ASP A 177 -27.22 -7.48 -7.61
N PRO A 178 -27.44 -7.21 -8.91
CA PRO A 178 -28.26 -6.09 -9.35
C PRO A 178 -29.75 -6.29 -9.05
N SER A 179 -30.18 -7.50 -8.67
CA SER A 179 -31.58 -7.77 -8.30
C SER A 179 -31.94 -7.30 -6.89
N LEU A 180 -30.93 -6.96 -6.06
CA LEU A 180 -31.16 -6.40 -4.74
C LEU A 180 -31.70 -4.96 -4.88
N SER A 181 -32.77 -4.64 -4.14
CA SER A 181 -33.42 -3.32 -4.18
C SER A 181 -32.61 -2.17 -3.55
N THR A 182 -31.35 -2.43 -3.17
CA THR A 182 -30.44 -1.43 -2.64
C THR A 182 -29.89 -0.58 -3.78
N PRO A 183 -30.00 0.76 -3.73
CA PRO A 183 -29.36 1.62 -4.71
C PRO A 183 -27.84 1.53 -4.56
N PHE A 184 -27.13 1.59 -5.68
CA PHE A 184 -25.67 1.66 -5.73
C PHE A 184 -25.27 2.68 -6.81
N ASP A 185 -24.36 3.59 -6.48
CA ASP A 185 -23.86 4.60 -7.42
C ASP A 185 -22.33 4.59 -7.56
N SER A 186 -21.64 3.88 -6.65
CA SER A 186 -20.18 3.91 -6.53
C SER A 186 -19.61 2.52 -6.24
N LEU A 187 -18.37 2.32 -6.67
CA LEU A 187 -17.54 1.17 -6.40
C LEU A 187 -16.31 1.61 -5.61
N TYR A 188 -16.16 1.09 -4.40
CA TYR A 188 -14.93 1.23 -3.62
C TYR A 188 -13.99 0.08 -3.92
N VAL A 189 -12.77 0.42 -4.33
CA VAL A 189 -11.71 -0.52 -4.68
C VAL A 189 -10.63 -0.43 -3.63
N ALA A 190 -10.43 -1.50 -2.86
CA ALA A 190 -9.36 -1.59 -1.88
C ALA A 190 -8.17 -2.36 -2.44
N SER A 191 -6.99 -1.75 -2.45
CA SER A 191 -5.74 -2.34 -2.92
C SER A 191 -4.58 -2.07 -1.97
N ASP A 192 -3.70 -3.05 -1.82
CA ASP A 192 -2.40 -2.86 -1.17
C ASP A 192 -1.28 -2.75 -2.24
N HIS A 193 -0.02 -2.84 -1.79
CA HIS A 193 1.17 -2.76 -2.65
C HIS A 193 1.23 -3.86 -3.72
N LEU A 194 0.51 -4.98 -3.55
CA LEU A 194 0.51 -6.11 -4.48
C LEU A 194 -0.77 -6.23 -5.31
N GLY A 195 -1.93 -5.79 -4.83
CA GLY A 195 -3.14 -5.90 -5.64
C GLY A 195 -4.45 -5.58 -4.95
N ILE A 196 -5.53 -5.79 -5.69
CA ILE A 196 -6.90 -5.56 -5.22
C ILE A 196 -7.29 -6.66 -4.25
N ARG A 197 -7.69 -6.26 -3.05
CA ARG A 197 -8.17 -7.13 -1.98
C ARG A 197 -9.68 -7.12 -1.85
N ARG A 198 -10.33 -5.97 -2.09
CA ARG A 198 -11.78 -5.82 -1.91
C ARG A 198 -12.41 -4.93 -2.97
N LEU A 199 -13.63 -5.27 -3.34
CA LEU A 199 -14.52 -4.47 -4.17
C LEU A 199 -15.86 -4.36 -3.45
N LEU A 200 -16.30 -3.13 -3.16
CA LEU A 200 -17.55 -2.88 -2.46
C LEU A 200 -18.44 -1.97 -3.30
N PHE A 201 -19.62 -2.47 -3.65
CA PHE A 201 -20.65 -1.69 -4.33
C PHE A 201 -21.49 -0.98 -3.28
N VAL A 202 -21.53 0.34 -3.36
CA VAL A 202 -22.10 1.18 -2.30
C VAL A 202 -22.99 2.29 -2.85
N ASP A 203 -23.85 2.76 -1.96
CA ASP A 203 -24.61 4.00 -2.10
C ASP A 203 -23.78 5.13 -1.46
N SER A 204 -23.17 6.00 -2.26
CA SER A 204 -22.31 7.08 -1.79
C SER A 204 -23.02 8.09 -0.89
N SER A 205 -24.36 8.10 -0.87
CA SER A 205 -25.15 8.94 0.01
C SER A 205 -25.19 8.42 1.46
N LYS A 206 -24.81 7.16 1.69
CA LYS A 206 -24.85 6.53 3.01
C LYS A 206 -23.45 6.36 3.59
N PRO A 207 -23.26 6.62 4.90
CA PRO A 207 -22.00 6.34 5.56
C PRO A 207 -21.72 4.84 5.52
N CYS A 208 -20.53 4.47 5.06
CA CYS A 208 -20.03 3.10 5.13
C CYS A 208 -19.09 2.99 6.34
N ALA A 209 -19.40 2.08 7.27
CA ALA A 209 -18.55 1.81 8.42
C ALA A 209 -17.37 0.93 7.98
N ILE A 210 -16.38 1.55 7.35
CA ILE A 210 -15.12 0.90 6.97
C ILE A 210 -14.04 1.41 7.92
N GLU A 211 -13.41 0.48 8.62
CA GLU A 211 -12.26 0.77 9.46
C GLU A 211 -11.00 0.90 8.60
N GLN A 212 -10.09 1.76 9.04
CA GLN A 212 -8.80 1.94 8.41
C GLN A 212 -7.95 0.68 8.64
N GLU A 213 -7.28 0.22 7.58
CA GLU A 213 -6.39 -0.94 7.63
C GLU A 213 -5.02 -0.55 7.09
N ILE A 214 -3.97 -0.83 7.86
CA ILE A 214 -2.59 -0.45 7.52
C ILE A 214 -2.18 -1.07 6.18
N GLY A 215 -1.62 -0.23 5.31
CA GLY A 215 -1.14 -0.63 3.97
C GLY A 215 -2.26 -0.96 2.98
N LEU A 216 -3.52 -0.67 3.31
CA LEU A 216 -4.64 -0.80 2.41
C LEU A 216 -5.16 0.57 2.01
N TRP A 217 -5.33 0.76 0.71
CA TRP A 217 -5.81 2.01 0.16
C TRP A 217 -7.04 1.82 -0.71
N TRP A 218 -7.89 2.83 -0.69
CA TRP A 218 -9.21 2.85 -1.29
C TRP A 218 -9.26 3.84 -2.43
N LYS A 219 -9.87 3.43 -3.54
CA LYS A 219 -10.24 4.29 -4.64
C LYS A 219 -11.75 4.23 -4.84
N THR A 220 -12.38 5.39 -4.95
CA THR A 220 -13.79 5.51 -5.31
C THR A 220 -13.92 5.66 -6.82
N VAL A 221 -14.68 4.78 -7.45
CA VAL A 221 -15.02 4.84 -8.87
C VAL A 221 -16.53 4.98 -8.97
N LYS A 222 -17.02 6.01 -9.66
CA LYS A 222 -18.46 6.11 -9.86
C LYS A 222 -18.90 5.13 -10.93
N LEU A 223 -20.07 4.52 -10.72
CA LEU A 223 -20.60 3.53 -11.64
C LEU A 223 -21.04 4.15 -12.98
N GLU A 224 -21.35 5.46 -12.99
CA GLU A 224 -21.59 6.22 -14.22
C GLU A 224 -20.36 6.29 -15.13
N ASP A 225 -19.16 6.37 -14.54
CA ASP A 225 -17.90 6.55 -15.28
C ASP A 225 -17.48 5.26 -16.02
N VAL A 226 -17.81 4.10 -15.46
CA VAL A 226 -17.46 2.79 -16.03
C VAL A 226 -18.43 2.32 -17.13
N GLY A 227 -19.47 3.09 -17.46
CA GLY A 227 -20.35 2.81 -18.60
C GLY A 227 -21.01 1.42 -18.58
N GLY A 228 -21.21 0.83 -17.40
CA GLY A 228 -21.80 -0.49 -17.23
C GLY A 228 -20.85 -1.68 -17.40
N LEU A 229 -19.57 -1.45 -17.71
CA LEU A 229 -18.55 -2.48 -17.90
C LEU A 229 -17.31 -2.21 -17.06
N ILE A 230 -17.03 -3.08 -16.09
CA ILE A 230 -15.83 -2.98 -15.27
C ILE A 230 -14.71 -3.72 -15.98
N ARG A 231 -13.72 -2.98 -16.50
CA ARG A 231 -12.50 -3.58 -17.08
C ARG A 231 -11.43 -3.75 -16.02
N ILE A 232 -10.73 -4.88 -16.06
CA ILE A 232 -9.76 -5.27 -15.04
C ILE A 232 -8.37 -5.48 -15.64
N ARG A 233 -7.34 -5.11 -14.86
CA ARG A 233 -5.94 -5.42 -15.11
C ARG A 233 -5.50 -6.51 -14.14
N SER A 234 -4.88 -7.57 -14.65
CA SER A 234 -4.38 -8.69 -13.84
C SER A 234 -2.92 -8.99 -14.19
N ASP A 235 -2.17 -9.50 -13.21
CA ASP A 235 -0.82 -10.05 -13.37
C ASP A 235 -0.83 -11.58 -13.67
N GLY A 236 -2.01 -12.17 -13.90
CA GLY A 236 -2.23 -13.60 -14.10
C GLY A 236 -2.52 -14.38 -12.81
N LEU A 237 -2.14 -13.85 -11.65
CA LEU A 237 -2.43 -14.41 -10.33
C LEU A 237 -3.60 -13.67 -9.66
N LYS A 238 -3.55 -12.34 -9.66
CA LYS A 238 -4.46 -11.42 -8.99
C LYS A 238 -4.76 -10.17 -9.80
N LEU A 239 -5.78 -9.44 -9.38
CA LEU A 239 -6.13 -8.16 -9.98
C LEU A 239 -5.21 -7.05 -9.46
N ARG A 240 -4.71 -6.23 -10.38
CA ARG A 240 -3.76 -5.14 -10.16
C ARG A 240 -4.37 -3.75 -10.33
N GLY A 241 -5.62 -3.66 -10.78
CA GLY A 241 -6.27 -2.39 -11.04
C GLY A 241 -7.50 -2.53 -11.91
N LEU A 242 -8.27 -1.45 -12.00
CA LEU A 242 -9.32 -1.29 -12.98
C LEU A 242 -8.77 -0.47 -14.17
N VAL A 243 -9.20 -0.81 -15.38
CA VAL A 243 -8.82 -0.08 -16.61
C VAL A 243 -9.91 0.91 -16.94
N ASP A 244 -9.54 2.17 -17.10
CA ASP A 244 -10.43 3.24 -17.56
C ASP A 244 -10.03 3.63 -19.00
N ASP A 245 -11.02 3.75 -19.89
CA ASP A 245 -10.83 4.24 -21.26
C ASP A 245 -10.79 5.77 -21.33
N THR A 246 -11.16 6.45 -20.23
CA THR A 246 -11.28 7.90 -20.16
C THR A 246 -10.13 8.54 -19.39
N THR A 247 -9.69 9.65 -19.95
CA THR A 247 -8.53 10.45 -19.55
C THR A 247 -8.54 10.86 -18.08
N VAL A 248 -7.43 10.56 -17.39
CA VAL A 248 -6.93 11.23 -16.17
C VAL A 248 -7.95 11.36 -15.04
N LEU A 249 -8.48 10.23 -14.57
CA LEU A 249 -8.80 10.18 -13.13
C LEU A 249 -7.46 10.28 -12.40
N ARG A 250 -7.24 11.39 -11.69
CA ARG A 250 -6.09 11.55 -10.78
C ARG A 250 -6.08 10.29 -9.91
N GLU A 251 -5.00 9.51 -9.95
CA GLU A 251 -4.89 8.23 -9.26
C GLU A 251 -4.79 8.47 -7.75
N MET A 252 -5.77 9.10 -7.12
CA MET A 252 -5.78 9.37 -5.70
C MET A 252 -6.38 8.16 -4.97
N TYR A 253 -5.58 7.62 -4.08
CA TYR A 253 -5.90 6.53 -3.19
C TYR A 253 -5.99 7.08 -1.77
N TRP A 254 -6.93 6.56 -0.98
CA TRP A 254 -7.30 7.09 0.33
C TRP A 254 -7.23 5.96 1.36
N ASP A 255 -6.73 6.22 2.56
CA ASP A 255 -6.71 5.20 3.63
C ASP A 255 -8.12 4.78 4.10
N LEU A 256 -9.12 5.63 3.87
CA LEU A 256 -10.54 5.34 3.99
C LEU A 256 -11.28 5.70 2.69
N PRO A 257 -12.34 4.97 2.30
CA PRO A 257 -13.10 5.30 1.11
C PRO A 257 -13.61 6.74 1.14
N HIS A 258 -13.26 7.48 0.09
CA HIS A 258 -13.66 8.87 -0.02
C HIS A 258 -15.15 8.96 -0.37
N LEU A 259 -15.92 9.60 0.52
CA LEU A 259 -17.29 10.02 0.26
C LEU A 259 -17.24 11.34 -0.51
N SER A 260 -17.56 11.30 -1.81
CA SER A 260 -17.52 12.47 -2.71
C SER A 260 -18.40 13.66 -2.27
N SER A 261 -19.29 13.45 -1.30
CA SER A 261 -20.20 14.47 -0.75
C SER A 261 -19.56 15.34 0.35
N VAL A 262 -18.43 14.93 0.94
CA VAL A 262 -17.77 15.69 2.01
C VAL A 262 -16.79 16.67 1.38
N ARG A 263 -16.96 17.98 1.63
CA ARG A 263 -15.97 19.03 1.29
C ARG A 263 -14.63 18.66 1.92
N SER A 264 -13.82 17.95 1.17
CA SER A 264 -12.52 17.47 1.62
C SER A 264 -11.51 18.56 1.35
N ARG A 265 -10.89 19.04 2.42
CA ARG A 265 -9.80 20.00 2.32
C ARG A 265 -8.53 19.20 2.08
N PHE A 266 -7.94 19.44 0.93
CA PHE A 266 -6.70 18.84 0.52
C PHE A 266 -5.59 19.83 0.86
N GLU A 267 -4.68 19.40 1.73
CA GLU A 267 -3.54 20.23 2.11
C GLU A 267 -2.26 19.45 1.88
N ASP A 268 -1.34 20.07 1.15
CA ASP A 268 0.02 19.58 1.00
C ASP A 268 0.78 19.88 2.31
N ILE A 269 0.85 18.86 3.16
CA ILE A 269 1.51 18.91 4.47
C ILE A 269 2.96 18.42 4.38
N CYS A 270 3.24 17.45 3.50
CA CYS A 270 4.50 16.72 3.43
C CYS A 270 5.36 17.26 2.28
N GLY A 271 6.65 17.48 2.51
CA GLY A 271 7.55 18.04 1.50
C GLY A 271 8.02 17.06 0.41
N ALA A 272 7.60 15.79 0.50
CA ALA A 272 8.13 14.71 -0.32
C ALA A 272 7.60 14.74 -1.76
N GLU A 273 8.15 13.88 -2.62
CA GLU A 273 7.62 13.71 -3.97
C GLU A 273 6.11 13.45 -3.93
N PRO A 274 5.32 14.11 -4.79
CA PRO A 274 3.88 14.06 -4.75
C PRO A 274 3.43 12.60 -4.86
N SER A 275 2.81 12.12 -3.80
CA SER A 275 2.28 10.78 -3.74
C SER A 275 0.80 10.80 -4.08
N ASN A 276 0.39 9.74 -4.73
CA ASN A 276 -1.00 9.50 -5.09
C ASN A 276 -1.81 8.93 -3.91
N HIS A 277 -1.22 8.84 -2.70
CA HIS A 277 -1.81 8.25 -1.51
C HIS A 277 -2.06 9.30 -0.42
N MET A 278 -3.29 9.31 0.06
CA MET A 278 -3.83 10.33 0.97
C MET A 278 -4.25 9.68 2.28
N SER A 279 -3.64 10.11 3.38
CA SER A 279 -4.07 9.70 4.72
C SER A 279 -5.04 10.70 5.34
N VAL A 280 -6.08 10.17 5.95
CA VAL A 280 -7.03 10.87 6.80
C VAL A 280 -6.41 11.11 8.17
N VAL A 281 -6.29 12.38 8.53
CA VAL A 281 -6.03 12.80 9.89
C VAL A 281 -7.37 13.21 10.51
N SER A 282 -7.82 12.43 11.50
CA SER A 282 -9.03 12.74 12.26
C SER A 282 -8.74 13.81 13.31
N CYS A 283 -9.34 14.98 13.14
CA CYS A 283 -9.27 16.07 14.11
C CYS A 283 -10.44 15.97 15.08
N ASN A 284 -10.15 16.10 16.37
CA ASN A 284 -11.14 16.23 17.46
C ASN A 284 -12.12 15.05 17.56
N ASP A 285 -11.66 13.85 17.21
CA ASP A 285 -12.41 12.66 17.54
C ASP A 285 -12.49 12.50 19.07
N PRO A 286 -13.64 12.09 19.65
CA PRO A 286 -13.74 11.92 21.10
C PRO A 286 -12.73 10.93 21.70
N GLN A 287 -12.18 10.02 20.89
CA GLN A 287 -11.13 9.09 21.31
C GLN A 287 -9.72 9.65 21.14
N THR A 288 -9.55 10.84 20.53
CA THR A 288 -8.24 11.46 20.34
C THR A 288 -7.64 11.89 21.69
N THR A 289 -6.42 11.44 21.95
CA THR A 289 -5.66 11.76 23.17
C THR A 289 -4.43 12.62 22.91
N ALA A 290 -3.90 12.62 21.68
CA ALA A 290 -2.71 13.39 21.31
C ALA A 290 -2.55 13.48 19.79
N TYR A 291 -1.61 14.32 19.36
CA TYR A 291 -1.09 14.34 17.99
C TYR A 291 0.42 14.16 18.00
N SER A 292 0.97 13.53 16.97
CA SER A 292 2.42 13.42 16.79
C SER A 292 2.85 13.72 15.38
N LEU A 293 3.96 14.44 15.23
CA LEU A 293 4.59 14.68 13.94
C LEU A 293 5.85 13.83 13.81
N CYS A 294 5.92 13.01 12.77
CA CYS A 294 7.15 12.34 12.36
C CYS A 294 7.91 13.25 11.38
N TRP A 295 9.17 13.52 11.66
CA TRP A 295 10.01 14.46 10.92
C TRP A 295 11.39 13.86 10.62
N ASN A 296 11.82 13.91 9.36
CA ASN A 296 13.20 13.72 8.96
C ASN A 296 13.52 14.58 7.73
N TRP A 297 14.27 15.67 7.91
CA TRP A 297 14.52 16.72 6.89
C TRP A 297 13.25 17.44 6.39
N GLU A 298 12.12 16.77 6.38
CA GLU A 298 10.77 17.18 6.04
C GLU A 298 9.74 16.48 6.93
N ILE A 299 8.48 16.91 6.84
CA ILE A 299 7.36 16.23 7.50
C ILE A 299 7.07 14.93 6.76
N LEU A 300 7.15 13.81 7.49
CA LEU A 300 6.84 12.47 6.96
C LEU A 300 5.39 12.07 7.23
N MET A 301 4.88 12.39 8.42
CA MET A 301 3.56 11.96 8.87
C MET A 301 3.04 12.83 10.02
N LEU A 302 1.73 13.06 10.04
CA LEU A 302 0.99 13.52 11.21
C LEU A 302 0.09 12.38 11.71
N HIS A 303 0.38 11.87 12.90
CA HIS A 303 -0.34 10.78 13.55
C HIS A 303 -1.31 11.30 14.62
N VAL A 304 -2.48 10.67 14.72
CA VAL A 304 -3.50 10.96 15.73
C VAL A 304 -3.54 9.82 16.73
N HIS A 305 -3.25 10.11 17.99
CA HIS A 305 -3.26 9.12 19.05
C HIS A 305 -4.67 8.88 19.57
N ARG A 306 -5.08 7.63 19.71
CA ARG A 306 -6.36 7.22 20.27
C ARG A 306 -6.22 6.41 21.56
N VAL A 307 -7.28 6.42 22.37
CA VAL A 307 -7.32 5.64 23.63
C VAL A 307 -7.05 4.16 23.34
N GLY A 308 -6.01 3.60 23.97
CA GLY A 308 -5.70 2.17 23.90
C GLY A 308 -4.96 1.73 22.63
N GLU A 309 -4.44 2.67 21.82
CA GLU A 309 -3.65 2.32 20.65
C GLU A 309 -2.32 1.64 20.98
N SER A 310 -1.81 0.82 20.05
CA SER A 310 -0.45 0.30 20.14
C SER A 310 0.55 1.39 19.75
N LEU A 311 1.70 1.42 20.43
CA LEU A 311 2.79 2.36 20.17
C LEU A 311 3.92 1.75 19.31
N ASP A 312 3.71 0.56 18.75
CA ASP A 312 4.73 -0.16 17.99
C ASP A 312 5.16 0.57 16.70
N PHE A 313 4.31 1.46 16.16
CA PHE A 313 4.61 2.26 14.97
C PHE A 313 5.82 3.20 15.18
N TYR A 314 6.07 3.64 16.41
CA TYR A 314 7.28 4.40 16.75
C TYR A 314 8.57 3.60 16.53
N GLN A 315 8.51 2.28 16.69
CA GLN A 315 9.67 1.40 16.47
C GLN A 315 9.82 1.07 14.99
N ALA A 316 8.72 0.82 14.29
CA ALA A 316 8.73 0.52 12.85
C ALA A 316 9.32 1.68 12.01
N SER A 317 9.01 2.92 12.38
CA SER A 317 9.60 4.11 11.74
C SER A 317 11.10 4.22 11.98
N ARG A 318 11.60 3.96 13.19
CA ARG A 318 13.04 3.98 13.51
C ARG A 318 13.84 2.90 12.76
N THR A 319 13.23 1.76 12.46
CA THR A 319 13.89 0.71 11.68
C THR A 319 14.04 1.06 10.19
N MET A 320 13.19 1.95 9.68
CA MET A 320 13.24 2.41 8.29
C MET A 320 14.19 3.59 8.12
N ASP A 321 14.20 4.50 9.11
CA ASP A 321 14.97 5.73 9.06
C ASP A 321 15.44 6.11 10.48
N GLU A 322 16.69 5.81 10.79
CA GLU A 322 17.28 6.09 12.11
C GLU A 322 17.30 7.60 12.45
N ALA A 323 17.19 8.47 11.45
CA ALA A 323 17.17 9.92 11.63
C ALA A 323 15.77 10.49 11.89
N ALA A 324 14.71 9.67 11.77
CA ALA A 324 13.34 10.13 12.00
C ALA A 324 13.06 10.44 13.47
N ILE A 325 12.53 11.64 13.71
CA ILE A 325 12.20 12.17 15.04
C ILE A 325 10.69 12.31 15.15
N TRP A 326 10.16 11.88 16.29
CA TRP A 326 8.75 12.06 16.63
C TRP A 326 8.57 13.18 17.66
N LEU A 327 7.66 14.10 17.36
CA LEU A 327 7.31 15.22 18.22
C LEU A 327 5.86 15.08 18.67
N TYR A 328 5.65 14.93 19.98
CA TYR A 328 4.37 14.56 20.57
C TYR A 328 3.69 15.76 21.27
N MET A 329 2.41 15.96 20.99
CA MET A 329 1.53 16.93 21.66
C MET A 329 0.35 16.19 22.31
N PRO A 330 0.36 15.97 23.64
CA PRO A 330 -0.80 15.41 24.33
C PRO A 330 -1.95 16.40 24.33
N LEU A 331 -3.19 15.93 24.34
CA LEU A 331 -4.39 16.72 24.65
C LEU A 331 -4.87 16.43 26.06
N HIS A 332 -5.41 17.45 26.73
CA HIS A 332 -6.17 17.28 27.95
C HIS A 332 -7.60 16.80 27.65
N GLU A 333 -8.29 16.29 28.67
CA GLU A 333 -9.69 15.89 28.55
C GLU A 333 -10.55 17.09 28.09
N GLY A 334 -11.31 16.89 27.00
CA GLY A 334 -12.15 17.92 26.39
C GLY A 334 -11.41 19.02 25.64
N GLU A 335 -10.08 18.96 25.55
CA GLU A 335 -9.29 19.89 24.74
C GLU A 335 -9.38 19.52 23.25
N VAL A 336 -9.64 20.51 22.41
CA VAL A 336 -9.80 20.30 20.96
C VAL A 336 -8.88 21.20 20.16
N LEU A 337 -8.37 20.70 19.02
CA LEU A 337 -7.70 21.51 18.02
C LEU A 337 -8.67 22.53 17.43
N THR A 338 -8.19 23.75 17.23
CA THR A 338 -8.94 24.84 16.60
C THR A 338 -8.22 25.41 15.39
N GLN A 339 -6.89 25.26 15.32
CA GLN A 339 -6.11 25.75 14.19
C GLN A 339 -4.92 24.83 13.91
N ILE A 340 -4.65 24.62 12.63
CA ILE A 340 -3.48 23.90 12.13
C ILE A 340 -2.77 24.83 11.15
N TRP A 341 -1.54 25.19 11.46
CA TRP A 341 -0.73 26.05 10.60
C TRP A 341 0.49 25.29 10.10
N LYS A 342 0.83 25.49 8.83
CA LYS A 342 2.09 25.04 8.22
C LYS A 342 3.13 26.13 8.32
N PHE A 343 4.35 25.73 8.67
CA PHE A 343 5.53 26.58 8.63
C PHE A 343 6.48 26.12 7.51
N GLU A 344 6.65 26.98 6.52
CA GLU A 344 7.56 26.74 5.39
C GLU A 344 8.92 27.37 5.67
N GLY A 345 9.99 26.61 5.46
CA GLY A 345 11.38 27.04 5.63
C GLY A 345 11.90 27.86 4.45
N GLU A 346 13.18 28.25 4.50
CA GLU A 346 13.81 29.07 3.45
C GLU A 346 13.80 28.43 2.04
N LEU A 347 13.80 27.10 1.98
CA LEU A 347 13.74 26.31 0.75
C LEU A 347 12.29 25.99 0.30
N ARG A 348 11.28 26.58 0.96
CA ARG A 348 9.84 26.35 0.72
C ARG A 348 9.37 24.92 0.96
N THR A 349 10.17 24.09 1.62
CA THR A 349 9.72 22.82 2.18
C THR A 349 9.03 23.07 3.52
N ALA A 350 7.99 22.29 3.81
CA ALA A 350 7.33 22.32 5.11
C ALA A 350 8.29 21.74 6.17
N ILE A 351 8.59 22.53 7.19
CA ILE A 351 9.56 22.16 8.24
C ILE A 351 8.93 22.02 9.62
N GLY A 352 7.64 22.32 9.74
CA GLY A 352 6.87 22.08 10.95
C GLY A 352 5.41 22.50 10.84
N LEU A 353 4.63 22.07 11.82
CA LEU A 353 3.24 22.44 12.05
C LEU A 353 3.10 23.16 13.38
N LEU A 354 2.24 24.17 13.45
CA LEU A 354 1.77 24.75 14.69
C LEU A 354 0.33 24.32 14.91
N LEU A 355 0.11 23.57 15.98
CA LEU A 355 -1.21 23.13 16.41
C LEU A 355 -1.70 24.04 17.54
N VAL A 356 -2.91 24.56 17.42
CA VAL A 356 -3.52 25.47 18.40
C VAL A 356 -4.81 24.85 18.92
N THR A 357 -5.02 24.88 20.24
CA THR A 357 -6.21 24.33 20.89
C THR A 357 -7.16 25.41 21.40
N ASP A 358 -8.38 25.02 21.74
CA ASP A 358 -9.40 25.92 22.29
C ASP A 358 -9.04 26.44 23.70
N GLN A 359 -8.10 25.79 24.38
CA GLN A 359 -7.53 26.24 25.65
C GLN A 359 -6.42 27.31 25.48
N GLY A 360 -6.19 27.78 24.24
CA GLY A 360 -5.17 28.78 23.94
C GLY A 360 -3.74 28.23 23.95
N ARG A 361 -3.57 26.91 24.06
CA ARG A 361 -2.26 26.27 23.95
C ARG A 361 -1.85 26.17 22.49
N SER A 362 -0.60 26.52 22.21
CA SER A 362 -0.01 26.37 20.89
C SER A 362 1.27 25.54 21.00
N THR A 363 1.36 24.50 20.18
CA THR A 363 2.52 23.60 20.15
C THR A 363 3.08 23.55 18.75
N PHE A 364 4.34 23.96 18.62
CA PHE A 364 5.08 23.84 17.38
C PHE A 364 5.76 22.47 17.31
N LEU A 365 5.41 21.71 16.29
CA LEU A 365 5.97 20.41 15.96
C LEU A 365 6.82 20.58 14.71
N GLY A 366 8.14 20.56 14.84
CA GLY A 366 9.09 20.58 13.72
C GLY A 366 10.42 21.19 14.13
N VAL A 367 11.21 21.61 13.14
CA VAL A 367 12.48 22.30 13.38
C VAL A 367 12.21 23.74 13.82
N GLN A 368 12.69 24.10 15.02
CA GLN A 368 12.46 25.44 15.56
C GLN A 368 12.97 26.52 14.58
N PRO A 369 12.14 27.53 14.27
CA PRO A 369 12.54 28.65 13.43
C PRO A 369 13.73 29.39 14.03
N ARG A 370 14.75 29.68 13.21
CA ARG A 370 15.81 30.60 13.62
C ARG A 370 15.41 32.04 13.32
N PRO A 371 15.81 33.03 14.14
CA PRO A 371 15.43 34.45 13.97
C PRO A 371 15.78 35.06 12.61
N ASN A 372 16.70 34.44 11.86
CA ASN A 372 17.27 34.99 10.63
C ASN A 372 16.72 34.33 9.36
N TRP A 373 15.68 33.48 9.46
CA TRP A 373 15.08 32.84 8.29
C TRP A 373 14.20 33.83 7.51
N GLY A 374 14.83 34.58 6.61
CA GLY A 374 14.23 35.73 5.92
C GLY A 374 13.15 35.37 4.88
N ARG A 375 12.90 34.08 4.62
CA ARG A 375 11.91 33.60 3.63
C ARG A 375 10.86 32.66 4.20
N SER A 376 10.80 32.51 5.52
CA SER A 376 9.81 31.64 6.16
C SER A 376 8.39 32.19 6.02
N LYS A 377 7.42 31.30 5.82
CA LYS A 377 6.01 31.64 5.63
C LYS A 377 5.14 30.77 6.53
N TRP A 378 4.18 31.41 7.17
CA TRP A 378 3.08 30.73 7.86
C TRP A 378 1.88 30.65 6.92
N THR A 379 1.30 29.47 6.80
CA THR A 379 0.08 29.22 6.05
C THR A 379 -0.91 28.51 6.97
N LEU A 380 -2.11 29.08 7.15
CA LEU A 380 -3.19 28.38 7.84
C LEU A 380 -3.68 27.25 6.95
N LEU A 381 -3.54 26.01 7.42
CA LEU A 381 -3.99 24.81 6.70
C LEU A 381 -5.45 24.52 6.98
N ASP A 382 -5.84 24.53 8.27
CA ASP A 382 -7.21 24.22 8.63
C ASP A 382 -7.66 24.88 9.94
N LEU A 383 -8.99 24.97 10.07
CA LEU A 383 -9.70 25.44 11.26
C LEU A 383 -10.69 24.35 11.72
N PRO A 384 -10.23 23.30 12.41
CA PRO A 384 -11.11 22.25 12.91
C PRO A 384 -12.21 22.82 13.82
N GLY A 385 -13.42 22.31 13.65
CA GLY A 385 -14.54 22.61 14.55
C GLY A 385 -14.48 21.79 15.84
N LYS A 386 -15.43 22.02 16.76
CA LYS A 386 -15.55 21.21 17.99
C LYS A 386 -15.99 19.76 17.75
N ALA A 387 -16.61 19.49 16.61
CA ALA A 387 -16.99 18.14 16.20
C ALA A 387 -15.85 17.47 15.42
N THR A 388 -15.85 16.14 15.36
CA THR A 388 -14.90 15.38 14.54
C THR A 388 -14.88 15.90 13.11
N SER A 389 -13.70 16.20 12.61
CA SER A 389 -13.46 16.57 11.21
C SER A 389 -12.27 15.80 10.65
N HIS A 390 -12.13 15.80 9.33
CA HIS A 390 -11.06 15.09 8.63
C HIS A 390 -10.30 16.05 7.74
N ILE A 391 -8.98 16.01 7.84
CA ILE A 391 -8.07 16.60 6.85
C ILE A 391 -7.36 15.46 6.13
N TYR A 392 -7.07 15.66 4.85
CA TYR A 392 -6.34 14.68 4.07
C TYR A 392 -4.94 15.21 3.78
N ALA A 393 -3.94 14.44 4.19
CA ALA A 393 -2.53 14.76 3.99
C ALA A 393 -1.92 13.77 3.00
N GLU A 394 -1.12 14.27 2.06
CA GLU A 394 -0.29 13.39 1.22
C GLU A 394 0.65 12.58 2.13
N THR A 395 0.67 11.26 1.97
CA THR A 395 1.67 10.44 2.66
C THR A 395 2.92 10.35 1.82
N THR A 396 4.08 10.51 2.45
CA THR A 396 5.35 10.11 1.83
C THR A 396 5.39 8.58 1.71
N THR A 397 6.30 8.02 0.91
CA THR A 397 6.50 6.56 0.82
C THR A 397 6.78 5.90 2.19
N CYS A 398 7.26 6.67 3.17
CA CYS A 398 7.46 6.24 4.55
C CYS A 398 6.23 6.47 5.47
N GLY A 399 5.25 7.25 5.01
CA GLY A 399 4.17 7.84 5.81
C GLY A 399 2.89 7.02 5.96
N SER A 400 2.85 5.77 5.49
CA SER A 400 1.64 4.93 5.47
C SER A 400 1.44 4.03 6.70
N GLN A 401 2.12 4.35 7.80
CA GLN A 401 2.20 3.50 9.00
C GLN A 401 1.67 4.23 10.25
N ALA A 402 0.36 4.17 10.47
CA ALA A 402 -0.28 4.57 11.71
C ALA A 402 -0.93 3.34 12.36
#